data_AF-A0A084J7F0-F1
#
_entry.id   AF-A0A084J7F0-F1
#
_cell.length_a   1.000
_cell.length_b   1.000
_cell.length_c   1.000
_cell.angle_alpha   90.00
_cell.angle_beta   90.00
_cell.angle_gamma   90.00
#
_symmetry.space_group_name_H-M   'P 1'
#
loop_
_entity.id
_entity.type
_entity.pdbx_description
1 polymer ?
#
loop_
_entity_poly.entity_id
_entity_poly.type
_entity_poly.pdbx_seq_one_letter_code
_entity_poly.pdbx_strand_id
1 'polypeptide(L)'
;MNIVEEYKLNKTRLKIFKNNIELYKNNYLNLDEDKCIKMINNLNLEINTLTEFNTKFINAHGLLNEYEKFFIEERYFKNKLLKEITNFYLENQDLIHTISPNIKHHVGLKSLKTIEGYLIAFNKKILSKLEGSVKNEL
;
A
#
# COMPACT_ATOMS: atom_id res chain seq x y z
N MET A 1 10.08 -3.96 3.65
CA MET A 1 8.97 -3.71 2.71
C MET A 1 7.91 -2.94 3.47
N ASN A 2 7.47 -1.79 2.99
CA ASN A 2 6.38 -1.06 3.65
C ASN A 2 5.00 -1.68 3.28
N ILE A 3 3.95 -1.34 4.02
CA ILE A 3 2.61 -1.91 3.83
C ILE A 3 2.04 -1.74 2.40
N VAL A 4 2.43 -0.67 1.70
CA VAL A 4 1.99 -0.41 0.32
C VAL A 4 2.74 -1.31 -0.67
N GLU A 5 4.05 -1.49 -0.47
CA GLU A 5 4.85 -2.45 -1.24
C GLU A 5 4.38 -3.89 -1.00
N GLU A 6 4.02 -4.22 0.25
CA GLU A 6 3.46 -5.52 0.61
C GLU A 6 2.14 -5.76 -0.12
N TYR A 7 1.25 -4.77 -0.15
CA TYR A 7 0.02 -4.82 -0.94
C TYR A 7 0.28 -5.05 -2.43
N LYS A 8 1.24 -4.33 -3.04
CA LYS A 8 1.62 -4.54 -4.44
C LYS A 8 2.12 -5.97 -4.68
N LEU A 9 2.97 -6.48 -3.78
CA LEU A 9 3.49 -7.84 -3.87
C LEU A 9 2.37 -8.88 -3.71
N ASN A 10 1.49 -8.70 -2.73
CA ASN A 10 0.38 -9.61 -2.45
C ASN A 10 -0.63 -9.66 -3.61
N LYS A 11 -0.89 -8.53 -4.28
CA LYS A 11 -1.69 -8.54 -5.52
C LYS A 11 -1.05 -9.37 -6.63
N THR A 12 0.26 -9.31 -6.80
CA THR A 12 0.98 -10.14 -7.78
C THR A 12 0.96 -11.61 -7.39
N ARG A 13 1.21 -11.92 -6.11
CA ARG A 13 1.14 -13.29 -5.57
C ARG A 13 -0.24 -13.90 -5.80
N LEU A 14 -1.32 -13.19 -5.51
CA LEU A 14 -2.68 -13.68 -5.77
C LEU A 14 -2.91 -14.06 -7.24
N LYS A 15 -2.37 -13.30 -8.20
CA LYS A 15 -2.46 -13.64 -9.63
C LYS A 15 -1.71 -14.94 -9.94
N ILE A 16 -0.50 -15.09 -9.41
CA ILE A 16 0.31 -16.31 -9.59
C ILE A 16 -0.40 -17.52 -8.95
N PHE A 17 -0.94 -17.37 -7.74
CA PHE A 17 -1.68 -18.42 -7.06
C PHE A 17 -2.90 -18.89 -7.84
N LYS A 18 -3.68 -17.97 -8.41
CA LYS A 18 -4.82 -18.33 -9.27
C LYS A 18 -4.38 -19.17 -10.48
N ASN A 19 -3.30 -18.77 -11.14
CA ASN A 19 -2.75 -19.53 -12.27
C ASN A 19 -2.28 -20.93 -11.83
N ASN A 20 -1.63 -21.05 -10.68
CA ASN A 20 -1.18 -22.34 -10.16
C ASN A 20 -2.35 -23.27 -9.82
N ILE A 21 -3.44 -22.73 -9.28
CA ILE A 21 -4.67 -23.50 -9.02
C ILE A 21 -5.27 -24.03 -10.33
N GLU A 22 -5.30 -23.20 -11.39
CA GLU A 22 -5.77 -23.64 -12.70
C GLU A 22 -4.88 -24.74 -13.31
N LEU A 23 -3.56 -24.58 -13.23
CA LEU A 23 -2.61 -25.60 -13.68
C LEU A 23 -2.76 -26.92 -12.91
N TYR A 24 -2.99 -26.85 -11.60
CA TYR A 24 -3.29 -28.03 -10.79
C TYR A 24 -4.59 -28.70 -11.24
N LYS A 25 -5.68 -27.93 -11.41
CA LYS A 25 -6.97 -28.45 -11.91
C LYS A 25 -6.87 -29.15 -13.26
N ASN A 26 -5.90 -28.79 -14.09
CA ASN A 26 -5.68 -29.42 -15.39
C ASN A 26 -4.82 -30.69 -15.33
N ASN A 27 -4.11 -30.95 -14.22
CA ASN A 27 -3.11 -32.02 -14.12
C ASN A 27 -3.30 -32.96 -12.91
N TYR A 28 -4.30 -32.72 -12.07
CA TYR A 28 -4.45 -33.41 -10.78
C TYR A 28 -4.67 -34.93 -10.88
N LEU A 29 -5.18 -35.43 -12.01
CA LEU A 29 -5.38 -36.88 -12.24
C LEU A 29 -4.06 -37.68 -12.26
N ASN A 30 -2.91 -37.01 -12.41
CA ASN A 30 -1.58 -37.63 -12.47
C ASN A 30 -0.80 -37.54 -11.14
N LEU A 31 -1.45 -37.12 -10.06
CA LEU A 31 -0.82 -36.90 -8.75
C LEU A 31 -1.39 -37.86 -7.69
N ASP A 32 -0.53 -38.24 -6.75
CA ASP A 32 -0.87 -39.03 -5.55
C ASP A 32 -1.87 -38.27 -4.66
N GLU A 33 -2.96 -38.93 -4.27
CA GLU A 33 -4.14 -38.34 -3.63
C GLU A 33 -3.81 -37.60 -2.31
N ASP A 34 -2.96 -38.19 -1.47
CA ASP A 34 -2.58 -37.56 -0.19
C ASP A 34 -1.73 -36.30 -0.40
N LYS A 35 -0.85 -36.33 -1.41
CA LYS A 35 -0.01 -35.18 -1.77
C LYS A 35 -0.85 -34.06 -2.38
N CYS A 36 -1.85 -34.41 -3.19
CA CYS A 36 -2.85 -33.50 -3.73
C CYS A 36 -3.60 -32.75 -2.64
N ILE A 37 -4.18 -33.48 -1.68
CA ILE A 37 -4.97 -32.90 -0.59
C ILE A 37 -4.12 -31.93 0.23
N LYS A 38 -2.89 -32.32 0.59
CA LYS A 38 -1.98 -31.45 1.35
C LYS A 38 -1.61 -30.18 0.59
N MET A 39 -1.35 -30.30 -0.72
CA MET A 39 -1.04 -29.15 -1.57
C MET A 39 -2.24 -28.20 -1.67
N ILE A 40 -3.45 -28.72 -1.91
CA ILE A 40 -4.68 -27.91 -1.95
C ILE A 40 -4.89 -27.16 -0.63
N ASN A 41 -4.73 -27.83 0.51
CA ASN A 41 -4.94 -27.22 1.81
C ASN A 41 -3.95 -26.06 2.06
N ASN A 42 -2.68 -26.24 1.71
CA ASN A 42 -1.68 -25.18 1.81
C ASN A 42 -2.02 -24.00 0.89
N LEU A 43 -2.42 -24.28 -0.36
CA LEU A 43 -2.82 -23.25 -1.32
C LEU A 43 -4.06 -22.47 -0.85
N ASN A 44 -5.03 -23.17 -0.24
CA ASN A 44 -6.24 -22.56 0.31
C ASN A 44 -5.94 -21.67 1.52
N LEU A 45 -5.04 -22.10 2.40
CA LEU A 45 -4.60 -21.26 3.53
C LEU A 45 -3.93 -19.98 3.02
N GLU A 46 -2.99 -20.12 2.07
CA GLU A 46 -2.24 -18.97 1.56
C GLU A 46 -3.12 -17.98 0.78
N ILE A 47 -4.04 -18.46 -0.07
CA ILE A 47 -4.96 -17.57 -0.78
C ILE A 47 -5.89 -16.81 0.17
N ASN A 48 -6.33 -17.46 1.26
CA ASN A 48 -7.18 -16.83 2.28
C ASN A 48 -6.41 -15.71 2.99
N THR A 49 -5.19 -16.00 3.47
CA THR A 49 -4.32 -14.99 4.11
C THR A 49 -4.04 -13.80 3.18
N LEU A 50 -3.72 -14.06 1.91
CA LEU A 50 -3.45 -13.00 0.93
C LEU A 50 -4.70 -12.16 0.62
N THR A 51 -5.87 -12.79 0.55
CA THR A 51 -7.15 -12.11 0.28
C THR A 51 -7.58 -11.24 1.46
N GLU A 52 -7.43 -11.77 2.67
CA GLU A 52 -7.72 -11.05 3.92
C GLU A 52 -6.86 -9.79 4.03
N PHE A 53 -5.54 -9.92 3.85
CA PHE A 53 -4.63 -8.78 3.88
C PHE A 53 -5.04 -7.70 2.85
N ASN A 54 -5.30 -8.10 1.60
CA ASN A 54 -5.66 -7.14 0.55
C ASN A 54 -6.96 -6.40 0.87
N THR A 55 -7.94 -7.10 1.45
CA THR A 55 -9.20 -6.50 1.88
C THR A 55 -8.98 -5.49 2.99
N LYS A 56 -8.23 -5.87 4.04
CA LYS A 56 -7.86 -4.98 5.15
C LYS A 56 -7.13 -3.72 4.66
N PHE A 57 -6.18 -3.88 3.74
CA PHE A 57 -5.47 -2.75 3.14
C PHE A 57 -6.42 -1.82 2.36
N ILE A 58 -7.32 -2.36 1.54
CA ILE A 58 -8.29 -1.55 0.78
C ILE A 58 -9.18 -0.74 1.72
N ASN A 59 -9.66 -1.36 2.81
CA ASN A 59 -10.47 -0.67 3.81
C ASN A 59 -9.67 0.42 4.52
N ALA A 60 -8.45 0.13 4.98
CA ALA A 60 -7.55 1.10 5.60
C ALA A 60 -7.23 2.28 4.67
N HIS A 61 -6.96 2.00 3.39
CA HIS A 61 -6.77 3.02 2.36
C HIS A 61 -8.04 3.88 2.16
N GLY A 62 -9.23 3.29 2.29
CA GLY A 62 -10.51 3.99 2.27
C GLY A 62 -10.61 5.10 3.33
N LEU A 63 -9.99 4.90 4.50
CA LEU A 63 -9.97 5.85 5.64
C LEU A 63 -8.99 7.03 5.46
N LEU A 64 -8.15 7.00 4.42
CA LEU A 64 -7.26 8.12 4.11
C LEU A 64 -8.06 9.32 3.57
N ASN A 65 -7.64 10.54 3.93
CA ASN A 65 -8.18 11.75 3.32
C ASN A 65 -7.68 11.90 1.87
N GLU A 66 -8.24 12.85 1.12
CA GLU A 66 -7.93 13.02 -0.32
C GLU A 66 -6.45 13.31 -0.58
N TYR A 67 -5.80 14.13 0.25
CA TYR A 67 -4.38 14.46 0.11
C TYR A 67 -3.46 13.28 0.47
N GLU A 68 -3.83 12.50 1.49
CA GLU A 68 -3.14 11.26 1.84
C GLU A 68 -3.25 10.24 0.69
N LYS A 69 -4.44 10.09 0.09
CA LYS A 69 -4.67 9.22 -1.07
C LYS A 69 -3.87 9.67 -2.29
N PHE A 70 -3.91 10.97 -2.60
CA PHE A 70 -3.12 11.57 -3.67
C PHE A 70 -1.62 11.26 -3.49
N PHE A 71 -1.08 11.49 -2.29
CA PHE A 71 0.33 11.20 -2.03
C PHE A 71 0.67 9.72 -2.26
N ILE A 72 -0.17 8.80 -1.76
CA ILE A 72 0.05 7.36 -1.96
C ILE A 72 0.03 6.98 -3.45
N GLU A 73 -0.96 7.49 -4.18
CA GLU A 73 -1.12 7.21 -5.60
C GLU A 73 0.08 7.70 -6.41
N GLU A 74 0.48 8.96 -6.22
CA GLU A 74 1.60 9.56 -6.94
C GLU A 74 2.92 8.87 -6.58
N ARG A 75 3.21 8.68 -5.29
CA ARG A 75 4.50 8.16 -4.82
C ARG A 75 4.71 6.68 -5.11
N TYR A 76 3.68 5.85 -4.87
CA TYR A 76 3.83 4.39 -4.81
C TYR A 76 3.15 3.64 -5.94
N PHE A 77 2.05 4.16 -6.50
CA PHE A 77 1.36 3.50 -7.62
C PHE A 77 1.86 4.01 -8.97
N LYS A 78 2.01 5.33 -9.12
CA LYS A 78 2.64 5.96 -10.30
C LYS A 78 4.16 5.99 -10.22
N ASN A 79 4.74 5.62 -9.08
CA ASN A 79 6.18 5.57 -8.81
C ASN A 79 6.90 6.92 -9.03
N LYS A 80 6.23 8.06 -8.82
CA LYS A 80 6.90 9.37 -8.89
C LYS A 80 7.96 9.49 -7.80
N LEU A 81 9.01 10.23 -8.10
CA LEU A 81 10.05 10.59 -7.15
C LEU A 81 9.52 11.61 -6.15
N LEU A 82 10.06 11.59 -4.92
CA LEU A 82 9.70 12.55 -3.89
C LEU A 82 9.89 13.99 -4.39
N LYS A 83 10.96 14.25 -5.14
CA LYS A 83 11.25 15.57 -5.74
C LYS A 83 10.13 16.08 -6.65
N GLU A 84 9.52 15.21 -7.45
CA GLU A 84 8.42 15.60 -8.34
C GLU A 84 7.18 16.02 -7.55
N ILE A 85 6.89 15.30 -6.47
CA ILE A 85 5.80 15.64 -5.55
C ILE A 85 6.14 16.93 -4.79
N THR A 86 7.39 17.11 -4.36
CA THR A 86 7.86 18.36 -3.75
C THR A 86 7.65 19.56 -4.67
N ASN A 87 7.93 19.44 -5.96
CA ASN A 87 7.70 20.51 -6.93
C ASN A 87 6.21 20.87 -7.06
N PHE A 88 5.32 19.88 -7.06
CA PHE A 88 3.88 20.14 -7.03
C PHE A 88 3.45 21.01 -5.82
N TYR A 89 3.93 20.68 -4.61
CA TYR A 89 3.65 21.50 -3.43
C TYR A 89 4.41 22.84 -3.42
N LEU A 90 5.52 22.94 -4.13
CA LEU A 90 6.25 24.20 -4.32
C LEU A 90 5.46 25.17 -5.20
N GLU A 91 4.78 24.66 -6.22
CA GLU A 91 3.89 25.42 -7.11
C GLU A 91 2.53 25.74 -6.47
N ASN A 92 2.08 24.90 -5.53
CA ASN A 92 0.80 25.02 -4.82
C ASN A 92 1.06 25.26 -3.32
N GLN A 93 1.69 26.40 -3.00
CA GLN A 93 2.14 26.71 -1.63
C GLN A 93 1.00 26.78 -0.61
N ASP A 94 -0.20 27.13 -1.06
CA ASP A 94 -1.42 27.11 -0.25
C ASP A 94 -1.70 25.72 0.30
N LEU A 95 -1.38 24.63 -0.41
CA LEU A 95 -1.60 23.25 0.03
C LEU A 95 -0.59 22.77 1.08
N ILE A 96 0.47 23.51 1.37
CA ILE A 96 1.54 23.08 2.29
C ILE A 96 1.01 22.81 3.70
N HIS A 97 -0.08 23.47 4.12
CA HIS A 97 -0.71 23.22 5.41
C HIS A 97 -1.23 21.78 5.57
N THR A 98 -1.56 21.10 4.47
CA THR A 98 -2.06 19.72 4.47
C THR A 98 -0.96 18.69 4.82
N ILE A 99 0.29 19.02 4.50
CA ILE A 99 1.46 18.14 4.69
C ILE A 99 2.35 18.58 5.85
N SER A 100 2.14 19.79 6.37
CA SER A 100 2.93 20.34 7.47
C SER A 100 2.69 19.57 8.77
N PRO A 101 3.74 19.22 9.53
CA PRO A 101 3.59 18.63 10.85
C PRO A 101 3.02 19.64 11.88
N ASN A 102 3.10 20.95 11.59
CA ASN A 102 2.68 22.02 12.49
C ASN A 102 1.69 22.97 11.80
N ILE A 103 0.45 22.99 12.28
CA ILE A 103 -0.66 23.81 11.72
C ILE A 103 -0.47 25.32 12.00
N LYS A 104 0.43 25.71 12.92
CA LYS A 104 0.53 27.10 13.43
C LYS A 104 1.60 27.99 12.77
N HIS A 105 2.38 27.51 11.79
CA HIS A 105 3.56 28.24 11.26
C HIS A 105 3.50 28.52 9.75
N HIS A 106 2.37 29.06 9.27
CA HIS A 106 2.13 29.27 7.84
C HIS A 106 2.43 30.68 7.29
N VAL A 107 3.15 31.52 8.03
CA VAL A 107 3.56 32.82 7.49
C VAL A 107 4.76 32.62 6.54
N GLY A 108 4.59 33.03 5.28
CA GLY A 108 5.64 33.09 4.25
C GLY A 108 5.85 31.82 3.40
N LEU A 109 6.43 32.03 2.21
CA LEU A 109 6.79 30.98 1.25
C LEU A 109 7.77 29.97 1.86
N LYS A 110 7.59 28.68 1.56
CA LYS A 110 8.47 27.62 2.05
C LYS A 110 9.47 27.20 0.99
N SER A 111 10.70 26.94 1.45
CA SER A 111 11.76 26.41 0.60
C SER A 111 11.49 24.96 0.20
N LEU A 112 12.07 24.52 -0.92
CA LEU A 112 12.03 23.14 -1.38
C LEU A 112 12.42 22.14 -0.28
N LYS A 113 13.52 22.42 0.44
CA LYS A 113 14.02 21.55 1.53
C LYS A 113 13.02 21.45 2.68
N THR A 114 12.33 22.54 3.00
CA THR A 114 11.28 22.56 4.04
C THR A 114 10.10 21.68 3.64
N ILE A 115 9.62 21.82 2.41
CA ILE A 115 8.50 21.04 1.87
C ILE A 115 8.85 19.55 1.83
N GLU A 116 10.06 19.21 1.38
CA GLU A 116 10.53 17.82 1.37
C GLU A 116 10.53 17.21 2.78
N GLY A 117 11.01 17.95 3.78
CA GLY A 117 10.95 17.52 5.17
C GLY A 117 9.52 17.26 5.66
N TYR A 118 8.56 18.11 5.26
CA TYR A 118 7.15 17.93 5.57
C TYR A 118 6.58 16.67 4.90
N LEU A 119 6.87 16.45 3.61
CA LEU A 119 6.41 15.26 2.88
C LEU A 119 6.97 13.96 3.47
N ILE A 120 8.20 13.96 3.99
CA ILE A 120 8.77 12.80 4.70
C ILE A 120 7.96 12.49 5.97
N ALA A 121 7.66 13.52 6.77
CA ALA A 121 6.85 13.35 7.98
C ALA A 121 5.41 12.92 7.66
N PHE A 122 4.81 13.51 6.63
CA PHE A 122 3.49 13.18 6.12
C PHE A 122 3.42 11.72 5.66
N ASN A 123 4.39 11.27 4.85
CA ASN A 123 4.49 9.87 4.42
C ASN A 123 4.58 8.90 5.60
N LYS A 124 5.41 9.20 6.61
CA LYS A 124 5.50 8.36 7.82
C LYS A 124 4.17 8.26 8.54
N LYS A 125 3.42 9.36 8.65
CA LYS A 125 2.08 9.38 9.25
C LYS A 125 1.08 8.52 8.46
N ILE A 126 1.08 8.63 7.13
CA ILE A 126 0.21 7.83 6.27
C ILE A 126 0.51 6.34 6.44
N LEU A 127 1.79 5.95 6.37
CA LEU A 127 2.20 4.56 6.53
C LEU A 127 1.83 4.00 7.90
N SER A 128 2.05 4.78 8.97
CA SER A 128 1.64 4.38 10.32
C SER A 128 0.12 4.20 10.44
N LYS A 129 -0.68 5.05 9.78
CA LYS A 129 -2.15 4.92 9.75
C LYS A 129 -2.58 3.64 9.03
N LEU A 130 -2.01 3.38 7.84
CA LEU A 130 -2.28 2.16 7.08
C LEU A 130 -1.89 0.91 7.86
N GLU A 131 -0.68 0.87 8.44
CA GLU A 131 -0.19 -0.27 9.21
C GLU A 131 -1.01 -0.53 10.48
N GLY A 132 -1.36 0.53 11.22
CA GLY A 132 -2.20 0.41 12.41
C GLY A 132 -3.58 -0.15 12.08
N SER A 133 -4.20 0.33 10.99
CA SER A 133 -5.51 -0.17 10.55
C SER A 133 -5.49 -1.61 10.03
N VAL A 134 -4.40 -2.06 9.41
CA VAL A 134 -4.28 -3.45 8.94
C VAL A 134 -4.02 -4.41 10.12
N LYS A 135 -3.38 -3.95 11.20
CA LYS A 135 -3.00 -4.79 12.37
C LYS A 135 -4.06 -4.85 13.49
N ASN A 136 -4.90 -3.83 13.65
CA ASN A 136 -5.78 -3.67 14.83
C ASN A 136 -7.15 -4.40 14.74
N GLU A 137 -7.30 -5.43 13.92
CA GLU A 137 -8.49 -6.32 13.97
C GLU A 137 -8.16 -7.67 14.66
N LEU A 138 -7.44 -7.59 15.79
CA LEU A 138 -7.18 -8.72 16.72
C LEU A 138 -7.75 -8.39 18.09
#